data_AF-A0A1G7UZG6-F1
#
_entry.id   AF-A0A1G7UZG6-F1
#
_cell.length_a   1.000
_cell.length_b   1.000
_cell.length_c   1.000
_cell.angle_alpha   90.00
_cell.angle_beta   90.00
_cell.angle_gamma   90.00
#
_symmetry.space_group_name_H-M   'P 1'
#
loop_
_entity.id
_entity.type
_entity.pdbx_description
1 polymer ?
#
loop_
_entity_poly.entity_id
_entity_poly.type
_entity_poly.pdbx_seq_one_letter_code
_entity_poly.pdbx_strand_id
1 'polypeptide(L)'
;MLSRTRDRAYGRGMPLPSPVDGNQAARVRQLHLVAAARVSAAHATSAQQVADIVRVTVDDEVDTRTFAAIVTDCCAGLPRR
;
A
#
# COMPACT_ATOMS: atom_id res chain seq x y z
N MET A 1 -18.73 -33.77 -39.80
CA MET A 1 -17.28 -33.58 -40.01
C MET A 1 -16.82 -32.42 -39.15
N LEU A 2 -16.04 -32.72 -38.12
CA LEU A 2 -15.71 -31.84 -37.01
C LEU A 2 -14.65 -30.78 -37.37
N SER A 3 -14.97 -29.56 -36.98
CA SER A 3 -14.11 -28.55 -36.32
C SER A 3 -12.67 -28.37 -36.80
N ARG A 4 -12.49 -27.22 -37.46
CA ARG A 4 -11.24 -26.53 -37.74
C ARG A 4 -10.49 -26.20 -36.43
N THR A 5 -9.54 -27.03 -36.05
CA THR A 5 -8.60 -26.80 -34.94
C THR A 5 -7.66 -25.66 -35.31
N ARG A 6 -7.87 -24.48 -34.70
CA ARG A 6 -6.88 -23.40 -34.71
C ARG A 6 -5.84 -23.73 -33.64
N ASP A 7 -4.77 -24.38 -34.08
CA ASP A 7 -3.50 -24.42 -33.37
C ASP A 7 -2.94 -22.98 -33.38
N ARG A 8 -2.98 -22.31 -32.23
CA ARG A 8 -2.30 -21.04 -32.03
C ARG A 8 -1.36 -21.20 -30.86
N ALA A 9 -0.13 -21.50 -31.21
CA ALA A 9 1.05 -21.55 -30.36
C ALA A 9 1.08 -20.37 -29.37
N TYR A 10 1.02 -20.69 -28.08
CA TYR A 10 1.42 -19.79 -26.99
C TYR A 10 2.95 -19.77 -26.94
N GLY A 11 3.55 -19.02 -27.86
CA GLY A 11 4.97 -18.70 -27.85
C GLY A 11 5.29 -17.59 -26.85
N ARG A 12 6.32 -17.82 -26.02
CA ARG A 12 7.01 -16.90 -25.10
C ARG A 12 6.19 -16.37 -23.91
N GLY A 13 6.53 -16.89 -22.72
CA GLY A 13 6.09 -16.41 -21.43
C GLY A 13 6.40 -14.93 -21.21
N MET A 14 5.36 -14.11 -21.32
CA MET A 14 5.28 -12.86 -20.57
C MET A 14 4.90 -13.22 -19.13
N PRO A 15 5.63 -12.78 -18.10
CA PRO A 15 5.15 -12.92 -16.74
C PRO A 15 3.83 -12.16 -16.63
N LEU A 16 2.74 -12.88 -16.41
CA LEU A 16 1.48 -12.24 -16.01
C LEU A 16 1.79 -11.46 -14.73
N PRO A 17 1.39 -10.18 -14.61
CA PRO A 17 1.47 -9.49 -13.33
C PRO A 17 0.69 -10.34 -12.33
N SER A 18 1.40 -10.83 -11.33
CA SER A 18 0.84 -11.69 -10.31
C SER A 18 -0.24 -10.88 -9.57
N PRO A 19 -1.46 -11.42 -9.38
CA PRO A 19 -2.55 -10.71 -8.71
C PRO A 19 -2.19 -10.20 -7.30
N VAL A 20 -1.15 -10.77 -6.70
CA VAL A 20 -0.61 -10.42 -5.39
C VAL A 20 -0.04 -9.00 -5.35
N ASP A 21 0.59 -8.50 -6.41
CA ASP A 21 1.23 -7.18 -6.38
C ASP A 21 0.19 -6.06 -6.43
N GLY A 22 -0.88 -6.23 -7.21
CA GLY A 22 -2.02 -5.32 -7.26
C GLY A 22 -2.80 -5.29 -5.94
N ASN A 23 -2.92 -6.44 -5.28
CA ASN A 23 -3.55 -6.55 -3.96
C ASN A 23 -2.70 -5.84 -2.88
N GLN A 24 -1.38 -5.99 -2.93
CA GLN A 24 -0.48 -5.34 -1.98
C GLN A 24 -0.50 -3.81 -2.10
N ALA A 25 -0.45 -3.27 -3.32
CA ALA A 25 -0.53 -1.83 -3.53
C ALA A 25 -1.89 -1.25 -3.05
N ALA A 26 -2.98 -1.95 -3.33
CA ALA A 26 -4.31 -1.57 -2.83
C ALA A 26 -4.38 -1.62 -1.30
N ARG A 27 -3.77 -2.63 -0.69
CA ARG A 27 -3.67 -2.79 0.78
C ARG A 27 -2.87 -1.66 1.41
N VAL A 28 -1.69 -1.34 0.87
CA VAL A 28 -0.86 -0.21 1.36
C VAL A 28 -1.64 1.11 1.25
N ARG A 29 -2.35 1.33 0.14
CA ARG A 29 -3.20 2.52 -0.02
C ARG A 29 -4.32 2.57 1.02
N GLN A 30 -4.96 1.44 1.33
CA GLN A 30 -5.97 1.37 2.38
C GLN A 30 -5.37 1.69 3.75
N LEU A 31 -4.25 1.07 4.10
CA LEU A 31 -3.54 1.30 5.36
C LEU A 31 -3.14 2.77 5.52
N HIS A 32 -2.65 3.39 4.45
CA HIS A 32 -2.35 4.81 4.41
C HIS A 32 -3.59 5.64 4.77
N LEU A 33 -4.71 5.46 4.07
CA LEU A 33 -5.93 6.24 4.30
C LEU A 33 -6.45 6.08 5.73
N VAL A 34 -6.43 4.87 6.27
CA VAL A 34 -6.84 4.60 7.65
C VAL A 34 -5.89 5.29 8.63
N ALA A 35 -4.57 5.20 8.40
CA ALA A 35 -3.58 5.83 9.26
C ALA A 35 -3.73 7.37 9.25
N ALA A 36 -3.90 7.99 8.09
CA ALA A 36 -4.13 9.42 7.96
C ALA A 36 -5.40 9.88 8.70
N ALA A 37 -6.50 9.13 8.55
CA ALA A 37 -7.74 9.41 9.28
C ALA A 37 -7.55 9.31 10.80
N ARG A 38 -6.81 8.31 11.28
CA ARG A 38 -6.52 8.14 12.72
C ARG A 38 -5.60 9.22 13.27
N VAL A 39 -4.57 9.60 12.52
CA VAL A 39 -3.67 10.71 12.86
C VAL A 39 -4.45 12.02 13.01
N SER A 40 -5.37 12.29 12.07
CA SER A 40 -6.26 13.45 12.14
C SER A 40 -7.20 13.38 13.34
N ALA A 41 -7.85 12.24 13.59
CA ALA A 41 -8.79 12.06 14.69
C ALA A 41 -8.11 12.15 16.07
N ALA A 42 -6.85 11.72 16.16
CA ALA A 42 -6.05 11.80 17.38
C ALA A 42 -5.44 13.20 17.61
N HIS A 43 -5.60 14.14 16.68
CA HIS A 43 -4.95 15.44 16.70
C HIS A 43 -3.44 15.33 17.00
N ALA A 44 -2.75 14.42 16.32
CA ALA A 44 -1.31 14.24 16.51
C ALA A 44 -0.57 15.58 16.28
N THR A 45 0.39 15.90 17.14
CA THR A 45 1.13 17.19 17.09
C THR A 45 2.62 17.01 16.85
N SER A 46 3.09 15.77 16.82
CA SER A 46 4.51 15.43 16.64
C SER A 46 4.68 14.24 15.70
N ALA A 47 5.83 14.18 15.04
CA ALA A 47 6.18 13.06 14.16
C ALA A 47 6.22 11.72 14.92
N GLN A 48 6.59 11.74 16.21
CA GLN A 48 6.60 10.53 17.02
C GLN A 48 5.19 9.97 17.25
N GLN A 49 4.22 10.83 17.60
CA GLN A 49 2.83 10.41 17.73
C GLN A 49 2.25 9.87 16.42
N VAL A 50 2.60 10.49 15.29
CA VAL A 50 2.22 9.99 13.96
C VAL A 50 2.81 8.60 13.73
N ALA A 51 4.10 8.41 13.99
CA ALA A 51 4.77 7.12 13.82
C ALA A 51 4.13 6.01 14.67
N ASP A 52 3.79 6.30 15.92
CA ASP A 52 3.17 5.34 16.83
C ASP A 52 1.76 4.94 16.36
N ILE A 53 0.95 5.92 15.91
CA ILE A 53 -0.40 5.67 15.36
C ILE A 53 -0.31 4.85 14.07
N VAL A 54 0.60 5.21 13.17
CA VAL A 54 0.82 4.48 11.91
C VAL A 54 1.28 3.07 12.24
N ARG A 55 2.18 2.87 13.19
CA ARG A 55 2.71 1.55 13.58
C ARG A 55 1.60 0.61 14.06
N VAL A 56 0.72 1.09 14.94
CA VAL A 56 -0.45 0.34 15.41
C VAL A 56 -1.45 0.06 14.27
N THR A 57 -1.47 0.89 13.23
CA THR A 57 -2.41 0.72 12.10
C THR A 57 -1.89 -0.26 11.06
N VAL A 58 -0.58 -0.28 10.80
CA VAL A 58 0.01 -1.16 9.79
C VAL A 58 0.40 -2.53 10.32
N ASP A 59 0.54 -2.73 11.63
CA ASP A 59 0.82 -4.03 12.28
C ASP A 59 1.93 -4.86 11.56
N ASP A 60 3.04 -4.22 11.21
CA ASP A 60 4.16 -4.79 10.45
C ASP A 60 3.80 -5.38 9.05
N GLU A 61 2.59 -5.11 8.53
CA GLU A 61 2.15 -5.52 7.19
C GLU A 61 2.95 -4.83 6.05
N VAL A 62 3.74 -3.80 6.37
CA VAL A 62 4.52 -3.03 5.41
C VAL A 62 6.00 -3.00 5.79
N ASP A 63 6.87 -2.97 4.78
CA ASP A 63 8.30 -2.82 5.00
C ASP A 63 8.64 -1.45 5.61
N THR A 64 9.85 -1.32 6.18
CA THR A 64 10.31 -0.11 6.85
C THR A 64 10.31 1.13 5.95
N ARG A 65 10.54 0.98 4.65
CA ARG A 65 10.56 2.10 3.70
C ARG A 65 9.15 2.59 3.41
N THR A 66 8.22 1.67 3.22
CA THR A 66 6.79 1.96 3.04
C THR A 66 6.20 2.60 4.30
N PHE A 67 6.54 2.07 5.48
CA PHE A 67 6.20 2.69 6.76
C PHE A 67 6.71 4.13 6.85
N ALA A 68 7.99 4.37 6.57
CA ALA A 68 8.58 5.71 6.63
C ALA A 68 7.92 6.69 5.64
N ALA A 69 7.54 6.21 4.45
CA ALA A 69 6.82 7.02 3.48
C ALA A 69 5.44 7.45 3.98
N ILE A 70 4.66 6.52 4.57
CA ILE A 70 3.34 6.83 5.15
C ILE A 70 3.49 7.83 6.31
N VAL A 71 4.45 7.61 7.21
CA VAL A 71 4.70 8.55 8.33
C VAL A 71 5.06 9.94 7.81
N THR A 72 5.94 10.03 6.81
CA THR A 72 6.37 11.31 6.22
C THR A 72 5.19 12.06 5.62
N ASP A 73 4.31 11.36 4.89
CA ASP A 73 3.14 11.97 4.27
C ASP A 73 2.12 12.46 5.32
N CYS A 74 1.82 11.63 6.33
CA CYS A 74 0.99 12.03 7.46
C CYS A 74 1.57 13.21 8.25
N CYS A 75 2.91 13.33 8.33
CA CYS A 75 3.57 14.47 8.98
C CYS A 75 3.52 15.75 8.15
N ALA A 76 3.36 15.69 6.83
CA ALA A 76 3.33 16.87 5.96
C ALA A 76 2.17 17.82 6.31
N GLY A 77 1.10 17.28 6.90
CA GLY A 77 -0.04 18.07 7.40
C GLY A 77 0.18 18.71 8.78
N LEU A 78 1.30 18.44 9.46
CA LEU A 78 1.57 19.01 10.78
C LEU A 78 2.17 20.42 10.67
N PRO A 79 1.72 21.38 11.52
CA PRO A 79 2.35 22.67 11.59
C PRO A 79 3.81 22.52 12.03
N ARG A 80 4.73 23.09 11.23
CA ARG A 80 6.15 23.20 11.60
C ARG A 80 6.26 24.18 12.76
N ARG A 81 6.39 23.67 13.98
CA ARG A 81 6.65 24.46 15.18
C ARG A 81 8.13 24.77 15.31
#